data_AF-A0A359LSG2-F1
#
_entry.id   AF-A0A359LSG2-F1
#
_cell.length_a   1.000
_cell.length_b   1.000
_cell.length_c   1.000
_cell.angle_alpha   90.00
_cell.angle_beta   90.00
_cell.angle_gamma   90.00
#
_symmetry.space_group_name_H-M   'P 1'
#
loop_
_entity.id
_entity.type
_entity.pdbx_description
1 polymer ?
#
loop_
_entity_poly.entity_id
_entity_poly.type
_entity_poly.pdbx_seq_one_letter_code
_entity_poly.pdbx_strand_id
1 'polypeptide(L)'
;RMRKIELRINQRPVQVEDQQIHELLECLNAAIARHSWYPLAVRVVLLLALSAVLAGQPKPIPRLQAVPEPYQQISFQRDGAELARYHYGPSLERPFLYPIYSPSGRPLTRMGHPRDPQGHSHHNSVWISHKDVNGLSFWEDRNAGRIVHQSLDRIEDEDGRAFIVTRNAWVAPGGGRTVMNETRTTSVETLGNGEWMLTLQLEFTPQGHPVVFGKTPLGPFAVRLAKTLGVNDGGGLVRNSEGGVNESGTLWKRARWVDYSGPSAPDLIEGVTLFDHPMNPGHPSVFHVRNDGWMGVAISAEEPLTLPVDGKLILRYALYVHRGRPAMESIERRWQSYAGLR
;
A
#
# COMPACT_ATOMS: atom_id res chain seq x y z
N ARG A 1 -20.43 5.37 25.17
CA ARG A 1 -20.99 6.60 25.78
C ARG A 1 -21.91 7.23 24.72
N MET A 2 -23.21 6.95 24.80
CA MET A 2 -24.21 7.42 23.81
C MET A 2 -24.28 8.95 23.83
N ARG A 3 -24.20 9.60 22.67
CA ARG A 3 -24.23 11.06 22.57
C ARG A 3 -25.68 11.53 22.52
N LYS A 4 -26.04 12.38 23.48
CA LYS A 4 -27.35 13.02 23.59
C LYS A 4 -27.34 14.31 22.78
N ILE A 5 -28.32 14.50 21.90
CA ILE A 5 -28.58 15.77 21.22
C ILE A 5 -29.79 16.40 21.92
N GLU A 6 -29.64 17.66 22.33
CA GLU A 6 -30.70 18.40 23.02
C GLU A 6 -31.42 19.29 22.01
N LEU A 7 -32.68 18.98 21.72
CA LEU A 7 -33.56 19.82 20.90
C LEU A 7 -34.54 20.58 21.80
N ARG A 8 -34.68 21.89 21.57
CA ARG A 8 -35.65 22.74 22.27
C ARG A 8 -36.86 23.00 21.39
N ILE A 9 -38.01 22.48 21.79
CA ILE A 9 -39.32 22.86 21.26
C ILE A 9 -40.09 23.51 22.40
N ASN A 10 -40.58 24.74 22.22
CA ASN A 10 -41.27 25.54 23.26
C ASN A 10 -40.50 25.65 24.60
N GLN A 11 -39.18 25.86 24.51
CA GLN A 11 -38.26 26.01 25.66
C GLN A 11 -38.19 24.83 26.65
N ARG A 12 -38.65 23.63 26.26
CA ARG A 12 -38.40 22.41 27.04
C ARG A 12 -37.41 21.51 26.29
N PRO A 13 -36.35 21.01 26.95
CA PRO A 13 -35.42 20.07 26.32
C PRO A 13 -36.08 18.69 26.18
N VAL A 14 -36.05 18.13 24.97
CA VAL A 14 -36.50 16.76 24.69
C VAL A 14 -35.30 15.93 24.27
N GLN A 15 -35.14 14.76 24.87
CA GLN A 15 -34.09 13.78 24.57
C GLN A 15 -34.66 12.76 23.59
N VAL A 16 -34.00 12.53 22.46
CA VAL A 16 -34.47 11.60 21.42
C VAL A 16 -33.32 10.64 21.04
N GLU A 17 -33.57 9.34 21.12
CA GLU A 17 -32.64 8.27 20.70
C GLU A 17 -32.84 7.91 19.20
N ASP A 18 -31.84 7.33 18.53
CA ASP A 18 -31.87 7.06 17.07
C ASP A 18 -33.10 6.26 16.60
N GLN A 19 -33.58 5.34 17.43
CA GLN A 19 -34.76 4.54 17.13
C GLN A 19 -36.06 5.38 17.15
N GLN A 20 -36.11 6.42 17.97
CA GLN A 20 -37.24 7.34 18.06
C GLN A 20 -37.27 8.33 16.89
N ILE A 21 -36.14 8.60 16.23
CA ILE A 21 -36.11 9.41 15.00
C ILE A 21 -36.81 8.67 13.87
N HIS A 22 -36.60 7.36 13.76
CA HIS A 22 -37.25 6.57 12.70
C HIS A 22 -38.77 6.47 12.91
N GLU A 23 -39.21 6.28 14.16
CA GLU A 23 -40.64 6.32 14.53
C GLU A 23 -41.26 7.72 14.32
N LEU A 24 -40.53 8.80 14.65
CA LEU A 24 -40.96 10.18 14.37
C LEU A 24 -41.13 10.43 12.87
N LEU A 25 -40.26 9.87 12.03
CA LEU A 25 -40.35 9.97 10.57
C LEU A 25 -41.56 9.21 10.01
N GLU A 26 -41.84 8.02 10.54
CA GLU A 26 -43.03 7.24 10.17
C GLU A 26 -44.32 7.95 10.63
N CYS A 27 -44.34 8.50 11.85
CA CYS A 27 -45.46 9.29 12.35
C CYS A 27 -45.67 10.58 11.54
N LEU A 28 -44.60 11.27 11.14
CA LEU A 28 -44.68 12.49 10.33
C LEU A 28 -45.18 12.17 8.91
N ASN A 29 -44.68 11.10 8.28
CA ASN A 29 -45.17 10.64 6.98
C ASN A 29 -46.64 10.22 7.03
N ALA A 30 -47.04 9.51 8.10
CA ALA A 30 -48.43 9.13 8.33
C ALA A 30 -49.34 10.36 8.56
N ALA A 31 -48.85 11.39 9.26
CA ALA A 31 -49.58 12.64 9.50
C ALA A 31 -49.73 13.50 8.22
N ILE A 32 -48.68 13.58 7.40
CA ILE A 32 -48.69 14.29 6.11
C ILE A 32 -49.65 13.60 5.12
N ALA A 33 -49.73 12.27 5.15
CA ALA A 33 -50.61 11.48 4.28
C ALA A 33 -52.09 11.57 4.69
N ARG A 34 -52.40 11.76 5.97
CA ARG A 34 -53.79 11.77 6.49
C ARG A 34 -54.49 13.14 6.43
N HIS A 35 -53.78 14.25 6.25
CA HIS A 35 -54.37 15.60 6.28
C HIS A 35 -53.94 16.46 5.09
N SER A 36 -54.85 16.65 4.11
CA SER A 36 -54.63 17.38 2.84
C SER A 36 -54.68 18.92 2.95
N TRP A 37 -54.67 19.48 4.16
CA TRP A 37 -54.96 20.89 4.43
C TRP A 37 -53.79 21.66 5.06
N TYR A 38 -52.62 21.02 5.22
CA TYR A 38 -51.41 21.77 5.55
C TYR A 38 -51.00 22.64 4.34
N PRO A 39 -50.91 23.97 4.48
CA PRO A 39 -50.44 24.82 3.39
C PRO A 39 -49.04 24.38 2.96
N LEU A 40 -48.76 24.41 1.65
CA LEU A 40 -47.51 23.97 1.01
C LEU A 40 -46.26 24.45 1.77
N ALA A 41 -46.30 25.65 2.32
CA ALA A 41 -45.25 26.25 3.15
C ALA A 41 -44.83 25.39 4.36
N VAL A 42 -45.77 24.74 5.06
CA VAL A 42 -45.47 23.90 6.24
C VAL A 42 -44.75 22.61 5.83
N ARG A 43 -45.15 22.02 4.70
CA ARG A 43 -44.48 20.83 4.14
C ARG A 43 -43.05 21.17 3.68
N VAL A 44 -42.87 22.33 3.05
CA VAL A 44 -41.55 22.83 2.65
C VAL A 44 -40.66 23.10 3.87
N VAL A 45 -41.20 23.71 4.93
CA VAL A 45 -40.44 23.96 6.18
C VAL A 45 -40.04 22.65 6.86
N LEU A 46 -40.93 21.65 6.92
CA LEU A 46 -40.62 20.33 7.48
C LEU A 46 -39.56 19.57 6.65
N LEU A 47 -39.65 19.64 5.31
CA LEU A 47 -38.65 19.06 4.41
C LEU A 47 -37.29 19.75 4.54
N LEU A 48 -37.26 21.09 4.62
CA LEU A 48 -36.04 21.87 4.83
C LEU A 48 -35.42 21.60 6.21
N ALA A 49 -36.24 21.47 7.25
CA ALA A 49 -35.78 21.09 8.59
C ALA A 49 -35.20 19.68 8.59
N LEU A 50 -35.80 18.74 7.87
CA LEU A 50 -35.29 17.37 7.74
C LEU A 50 -33.97 17.32 6.96
N SER A 51 -33.86 18.08 5.86
CA SER A 51 -32.60 18.24 5.13
C SER A 51 -31.51 18.89 5.98
N ALA A 52 -31.85 19.84 6.85
CA ALA A 52 -30.91 20.47 7.77
C ALA A 52 -30.43 19.51 8.88
N VAL A 53 -31.31 18.62 9.38
CA VAL A 53 -30.95 17.57 10.36
C VAL A 53 -30.07 16.49 9.73
N LEU A 54 -30.34 16.11 8.48
CA LEU A 54 -29.51 15.15 7.73
C LEU A 54 -28.15 15.76 7.31
N ALA A 55 -28.11 17.05 6.96
CA ALA A 55 -26.87 17.76 6.65
C ALA A 55 -25.97 18.01 7.87
N GLY A 56 -26.50 17.83 9.09
CA GLY A 56 -25.79 18.02 10.35
C GLY A 56 -25.17 16.75 10.95
N GLN A 57 -25.38 15.57 10.34
CA GLN A 57 -24.75 14.35 10.83
C GLN A 57 -23.26 14.31 10.42
N PRO A 58 -22.35 13.96 11.34
CA PRO A 58 -20.95 13.79 10.98
C PRO A 58 -20.83 12.69 9.92
N LYS A 59 -20.02 12.94 8.89
CA LYS A 59 -19.68 11.90 7.92
C LYS A 59 -19.04 10.71 8.64
N PRO A 60 -19.31 9.46 8.20
CA PRO A 60 -18.64 8.30 8.75
C PRO A 60 -17.13 8.44 8.54
N ILE A 61 -16.34 8.02 9.53
CA ILE A 61 -14.88 7.97 9.43
C ILE A 61 -14.54 6.72 8.62
N PRO A 62 -13.87 6.83 7.45
CA PRO A 62 -13.46 5.67 6.68
C PRO A 62 -12.56 4.75 7.49
N ARG A 63 -12.75 3.44 7.35
CA ARG A 63 -11.93 2.46 8.08
C ARG A 63 -10.47 2.46 7.66
N LEU A 64 -10.19 2.61 6.37
CA LEU A 64 -8.82 2.80 5.87
C LEU A 64 -8.59 4.25 5.54
N GLN A 65 -7.45 4.77 6.00
CA GLN A 65 -7.07 6.15 5.79
C GLN A 65 -5.60 6.25 5.40
N ALA A 66 -5.27 7.20 4.54
CA ALA A 66 -3.92 7.67 4.30
C ALA A 66 -3.77 9.02 5.00
N VAL A 67 -3.04 9.05 6.11
CA VAL A 67 -2.94 10.22 7.00
C VAL A 67 -1.57 10.88 6.81
N PRO A 68 -1.49 12.10 6.26
CA PRO A 68 -0.24 12.85 6.21
C PRO A 68 0.29 13.17 7.62
N GLU A 69 1.60 12.99 7.80
CA GLU A 69 2.32 13.14 9.06
C GLU A 69 3.51 14.11 8.90
N PRO A 70 4.09 14.63 10.01
CA PRO A 70 5.31 15.41 9.96
C PRO A 70 6.47 14.70 9.25
N TYR A 71 7.47 15.46 8.83
CA TYR A 71 8.69 14.96 8.16
C TYR A 71 8.43 14.25 6.83
N GLN A 72 7.40 14.68 6.09
CA GLN A 72 7.05 14.16 4.77
C GLN A 72 6.81 12.64 4.83
N GLN A 73 5.81 12.28 5.64
CA GLN A 73 5.38 10.92 5.85
C GLN A 73 3.87 10.82 5.62
N ILE A 74 3.39 9.66 5.17
CA ILE A 74 1.95 9.35 5.13
C ILE A 74 1.77 7.98 5.77
N SER A 75 0.98 7.95 6.84
CA SER A 75 0.62 6.75 7.58
C SER A 75 -0.65 6.15 6.97
N PHE A 76 -0.55 4.93 6.44
CA PHE A 76 -1.72 4.14 6.09
C PHE A 76 -2.24 3.45 7.34
N GLN A 77 -3.49 3.72 7.70
CA GLN A 77 -4.08 3.27 8.96
C GLN A 77 -5.36 2.48 8.70
N ARG A 78 -5.63 1.48 9.54
CA ARG A 78 -6.90 0.77 9.66
C ARG A 78 -7.47 0.99 11.04
N ASP A 79 -8.65 1.58 11.12
CA ASP A 79 -9.33 1.85 12.39
C ASP A 79 -8.39 2.59 13.40
N GLY A 80 -7.57 3.52 12.88
CA GLY A 80 -6.57 4.30 13.63
C GLY A 80 -5.23 3.58 13.93
N ALA A 81 -5.09 2.30 13.57
CA ALA A 81 -3.84 1.55 13.73
C ALA A 81 -3.01 1.54 12.44
N GLU A 82 -1.73 1.89 12.50
CA GLU A 82 -0.84 1.93 11.33
C GLU A 82 -0.64 0.53 10.73
N LEU A 83 -0.79 0.43 9.41
CA LEU A 83 -0.48 -0.74 8.59
C LEU A 83 0.88 -0.57 7.90
N ALA A 84 1.11 0.60 7.31
CA ALA A 84 2.32 0.96 6.62
C ALA A 84 2.56 2.46 6.67
N ARG A 85 3.80 2.90 6.46
CA ARG A 85 4.10 4.32 6.34
C ARG A 85 4.98 4.63 5.15
N TYR A 86 4.53 5.53 4.30
CA TYR A 86 5.28 6.05 3.15
C TYR A 86 6.16 7.21 3.59
N HIS A 87 7.46 7.14 3.30
CA HIS A 87 8.45 8.18 3.59
C HIS A 87 8.94 8.79 2.29
N TYR A 88 8.92 10.12 2.18
CA TYR A 88 9.28 10.82 0.96
C TYR A 88 10.02 12.15 1.21
N GLY A 89 10.70 12.25 2.37
CA GLY A 89 11.50 13.41 2.73
C GLY A 89 12.58 13.76 1.69
N PRO A 90 12.87 15.06 1.49
CA PRO A 90 13.80 15.53 0.45
C PRO A 90 15.27 15.16 0.70
N SER A 91 15.61 14.70 1.92
CA SER A 91 16.94 14.19 2.28
C SER A 91 17.11 12.70 2.02
N LEU A 92 16.05 11.98 1.62
CA LEU A 92 16.10 10.55 1.34
C LEU A 92 16.65 10.27 -0.05
N GLU A 93 17.35 9.16 -0.23
CA GLU A 93 17.82 8.74 -1.57
C GLU A 93 16.67 8.28 -2.48
N ARG A 94 15.59 7.78 -1.87
CA ARG A 94 14.35 7.38 -2.53
C ARG A 94 13.19 7.28 -1.54
N PRO A 95 11.93 7.36 -2.00
CA PRO A 95 10.80 7.03 -1.17
C PRO A 95 10.73 5.54 -0.86
N PHE A 96 10.30 5.19 0.35
CA PHE A 96 10.15 3.82 0.81
C PHE A 96 8.96 3.67 1.77
N LEU A 97 8.59 2.43 2.08
CA LEU A 97 7.54 2.07 3.00
C LEU A 97 8.14 1.36 4.23
N TYR A 98 8.02 1.96 5.42
CA TYR A 98 8.46 1.40 6.70
C TYR A 98 7.74 2.08 7.87
N PRO A 99 7.24 1.35 8.87
CA PRO A 99 7.19 -0.12 8.95
C PRO A 99 6.15 -0.72 8.00
N ILE A 100 6.19 -2.05 7.83
CA ILE A 100 5.07 -2.86 7.35
C ILE A 100 4.61 -3.70 8.54
N TYR A 101 3.38 -3.47 9.02
CA TYR A 101 2.84 -4.13 10.19
C TYR A 101 2.09 -5.41 9.83
N SER A 102 2.32 -6.45 10.63
CA SER A 102 1.60 -7.70 10.57
C SER A 102 0.16 -7.57 11.07
N PRO A 103 -0.69 -8.59 10.86
CA PRO A 103 -2.04 -8.61 11.42
C PRO A 103 -2.09 -8.53 12.95
N SER A 104 -1.02 -8.94 13.65
CA SER A 104 -0.87 -8.78 15.10
C SER A 104 -0.22 -7.46 15.54
N GLY A 105 0.12 -6.57 14.61
CA GLY A 105 0.73 -5.26 14.89
C GLY A 105 2.25 -5.32 15.12
N ARG A 106 2.95 -6.36 14.61
CA ARG A 106 4.41 -6.49 14.68
C ARG A 106 5.06 -6.01 13.38
N PRO A 107 6.21 -5.31 13.41
CA PRO A 107 6.91 -4.92 12.19
C PRO A 107 7.50 -6.18 11.51
N LEU A 108 7.09 -6.44 10.27
CA LEU A 108 7.58 -7.56 9.46
C LEU A 108 8.82 -7.22 8.64
N THR A 109 9.14 -5.94 8.52
CA THR A 109 10.27 -5.42 7.77
C THR A 109 11.22 -4.62 8.66
N ARG A 110 12.42 -4.31 8.14
CA ARG A 110 13.43 -3.52 8.85
C ARG A 110 14.24 -2.63 7.91
N MET A 111 14.97 -1.69 8.51
CA MET A 111 16.02 -0.93 7.84
C MET A 111 17.36 -1.67 7.91
N GLY A 112 18.11 -1.67 6.81
CA GLY A 112 19.44 -2.26 6.70
C GLY A 112 19.47 -3.79 6.64
N HIS A 113 20.66 -4.37 6.38
CA HIS A 113 20.89 -5.83 6.47
C HIS A 113 21.04 -6.30 7.94
N PRO A 114 20.54 -7.48 8.35
CA PRO A 114 20.49 -7.93 9.75
C PRO A 114 21.85 -8.08 10.44
N ARG A 115 22.91 -8.31 9.66
CA ARG A 115 24.28 -8.48 10.18
C ARG A 115 25.29 -7.46 9.66
N ASP A 116 24.84 -6.55 8.80
CA ASP A 116 25.66 -5.48 8.23
C ASP A 116 24.79 -4.26 7.84
N PRO A 117 24.17 -3.59 8.82
CA PRO A 117 23.25 -2.49 8.53
C PRO A 117 23.94 -1.27 7.92
N GLN A 118 25.26 -1.12 8.08
CA GLN A 118 26.00 0.03 7.55
C GLN A 118 26.50 -0.21 6.12
N GLY A 119 27.03 -1.40 5.82
CA GLY A 119 27.44 -1.73 4.44
C GLY A 119 26.25 -1.89 3.49
N HIS A 120 25.07 -2.19 4.04
CA HIS A 120 23.81 -2.32 3.30
C HIS A 120 22.73 -1.35 3.83
N SER A 121 23.12 -0.10 4.09
CA SER A 121 22.21 0.96 4.56
C SER A 121 21.04 1.20 3.60
N HIS A 122 21.26 0.99 2.30
CA HIS A 122 20.28 1.18 1.23
C HIS A 122 19.10 0.19 1.26
N HIS A 123 19.09 -0.79 2.18
CA HIS A 123 17.96 -1.69 2.36
C HIS A 123 16.83 -1.01 3.15
N ASN A 124 15.94 -0.32 2.44
CA ASN A 124 14.91 0.54 3.02
C ASN A 124 13.54 -0.15 3.17
N SER A 125 13.48 -1.27 3.88
CA SER A 125 12.23 -2.02 4.15
C SER A 125 11.48 -2.45 2.89
N VAL A 126 10.57 -1.66 2.32
CA VAL A 126 9.92 -1.90 1.03
C VAL A 126 10.15 -0.68 0.15
N TRP A 127 10.84 -0.83 -0.98
CA TRP A 127 11.19 0.30 -1.82
C TRP A 127 11.25 -0.07 -3.30
N ILE A 128 11.15 0.98 -4.12
CA ILE A 128 11.31 0.90 -5.56
C ILE A 128 12.66 1.50 -5.95
N SER A 129 13.43 0.77 -6.75
CA SER A 129 14.75 1.17 -7.22
C SER A 129 15.24 0.25 -8.32
N HIS A 130 16.21 0.67 -9.12
CA HIS A 130 16.88 -0.20 -10.09
C HIS A 130 18.40 0.00 -10.06
N LYS A 131 19.16 -1.08 -10.20
CA LYS A 131 20.63 -1.05 -10.11
C LYS A 131 21.32 -0.45 -11.34
N ASP A 132 20.67 -0.50 -12.50
CA ASP A 132 21.23 0.03 -13.74
C ASP A 132 20.14 0.64 -14.62
N VAL A 133 20.12 1.97 -14.71
CA VAL A 133 19.25 2.74 -15.62
C VAL A 133 20.14 3.64 -16.47
N ASN A 134 20.29 3.32 -17.76
CA ASN A 134 21.23 4.00 -18.67
C ASN A 134 22.69 4.03 -18.14
N GLY A 135 23.15 2.97 -17.46
CA GLY A 135 24.48 2.90 -16.84
C GLY A 135 24.58 3.59 -15.48
N LEU A 136 23.49 4.19 -14.99
CA LEU A 136 23.43 4.87 -13.71
C LEU A 136 22.76 3.98 -12.67
N SER A 137 23.39 3.84 -11.51
CA SER A 137 22.73 3.18 -10.39
C SER A 137 21.80 4.13 -9.67
N PHE A 138 20.59 3.66 -9.39
CA PHE A 138 19.70 4.28 -8.44
C PHE A 138 19.61 3.47 -7.16
N TRP A 139 20.43 2.43 -6.97
CA TRP A 139 20.29 1.41 -5.92
C TRP A 139 21.11 1.67 -4.67
N GLU A 140 22.36 2.11 -4.81
CA GLU A 140 23.19 2.49 -3.66
C GLU A 140 22.84 3.88 -3.13
N ASP A 141 23.34 4.22 -1.94
CA ASP A 141 23.15 5.55 -1.34
C ASP A 141 24.27 6.55 -1.72
N ARG A 142 25.46 6.05 -2.08
CA ARG A 142 26.64 6.90 -2.35
C ARG A 142 27.01 6.86 -3.81
N ASN A 143 27.35 8.03 -4.37
CA ASN A 143 27.75 8.19 -5.78
C ASN A 143 26.71 7.61 -6.77
N ALA A 144 25.44 7.65 -6.39
CA ALA A 144 24.31 7.08 -7.13
C ALA A 144 23.27 8.17 -7.46
N GLY A 145 22.36 7.84 -8.38
CA GLY A 145 21.18 8.64 -8.67
C GLY A 145 20.15 8.54 -7.56
N ARG A 146 19.25 9.52 -7.50
CA ARG A 146 18.20 9.65 -6.48
C ARG A 146 16.82 9.56 -7.11
N ILE A 147 15.87 8.97 -6.38
CA ILE A 147 14.45 9.02 -6.74
C ILE A 147 13.83 10.10 -5.85
N VAL A 148 13.46 11.23 -6.44
CA VAL A 148 13.06 12.42 -5.69
C VAL A 148 11.55 12.61 -5.83
N HIS A 149 10.84 12.60 -4.70
CA HIS A 149 9.42 12.94 -4.67
C HIS A 149 9.20 14.37 -5.16
N GLN A 150 8.26 14.54 -6.08
CA GLN A 150 7.90 15.83 -6.69
C GLN A 150 6.58 16.34 -6.14
N SER A 151 5.56 15.48 -6.06
CA SER A 151 4.23 15.86 -5.59
C SER A 151 3.41 14.67 -5.09
N LEU A 152 2.50 14.96 -4.17
CA LEU A 152 1.36 14.13 -3.80
C LEU A 152 0.15 14.65 -4.59
N ASP A 153 -0.24 13.93 -5.64
CA ASP A 153 -1.29 14.35 -6.54
C ASP A 153 -2.69 13.97 -6.03
N ARG A 154 -2.81 12.83 -5.32
CA ARG A 154 -4.07 12.35 -4.74
C ARG A 154 -3.86 11.62 -3.43
N ILE A 155 -4.86 11.71 -2.57
CA ILE A 155 -5.01 10.94 -1.33
C ILE A 155 -6.50 10.59 -1.18
N GLU A 156 -6.80 9.33 -0.91
CA GLU A 156 -8.18 8.84 -0.77
C GLU A 156 -8.30 7.88 0.42
N ASP A 157 -9.40 8.04 1.16
CA ASP A 157 -9.77 7.27 2.34
C ASP A 157 -11.12 6.57 2.10
N GLU A 158 -11.19 5.24 2.21
CA GLU A 158 -12.42 4.46 2.05
C GLU A 158 -12.45 3.29 3.06
N ASP A 159 -13.59 2.60 3.19
CA ASP A 159 -13.68 1.48 4.14
C ASP A 159 -12.86 0.25 3.72
N GLY A 160 -12.74 0.00 2.41
CA GLY A 160 -12.08 -1.18 1.85
C GLY A 160 -10.68 -0.91 1.31
N ARG A 161 -10.35 0.36 1.02
CA ARG A 161 -9.08 0.76 0.41
C ARG A 161 -8.69 2.18 0.83
N ALA A 162 -7.41 2.44 1.02
CA ALA A 162 -6.86 3.79 1.02
C ALA A 162 -5.68 3.86 0.06
N PHE A 163 -5.47 4.99 -0.62
CA PHE A 163 -4.35 5.12 -1.54
C PHE A 163 -3.83 6.54 -1.68
N ILE A 164 -2.60 6.63 -2.18
CA ILE A 164 -1.97 7.87 -2.63
C ILE A 164 -1.49 7.74 -4.06
N VAL A 165 -1.50 8.85 -4.81
CA VAL A 165 -0.83 8.96 -6.10
C VAL A 165 0.29 9.99 -5.96
N THR A 166 1.52 9.59 -6.27
CA THR A 166 2.71 10.43 -6.14
C THR A 166 3.46 10.51 -7.46
N ARG A 167 4.06 11.67 -7.73
CA ARG A 167 5.05 11.83 -8.81
C ARG A 167 6.45 11.84 -8.23
N ASN A 168 7.37 11.12 -8.86
CA ASN A 168 8.77 11.03 -8.49
C ASN A 168 9.65 11.22 -9.74
N ALA A 169 10.84 11.80 -9.56
CA ALA A 169 11.82 12.01 -10.63
C ALA A 169 13.06 11.16 -10.34
N TRP A 170 13.54 10.43 -11.34
CA TRP A 170 14.79 9.66 -11.25
C TRP A 170 15.94 10.53 -11.73
N VAL A 171 16.64 11.16 -10.78
CA VAL A 171 17.67 12.17 -10.99
C VAL A 171 19.07 11.55 -10.96
N ALA A 172 19.89 11.83 -11.97
CA ALA A 172 21.27 11.36 -12.05
C ALA A 172 22.13 11.83 -10.85
N PRO A 173 23.26 11.15 -10.54
CA PRO A 173 24.14 11.51 -9.44
C PRO A 173 24.53 13.00 -9.42
N GLY A 174 24.72 13.56 -8.22
CA GLY A 174 25.09 14.96 -8.04
C GLY A 174 23.97 15.97 -8.32
N GLY A 175 22.71 15.53 -8.40
CA GLY A 175 21.59 16.40 -8.76
C GLY A 175 21.58 16.75 -10.26
N GLY A 176 22.09 15.83 -11.09
CA GLY A 176 22.16 16.01 -12.54
C GLY A 176 20.80 15.97 -13.23
N ARG A 177 20.78 15.62 -14.51
CA ARG A 177 19.52 15.55 -15.29
C ARG A 177 18.56 14.50 -14.72
N THR A 178 17.26 14.75 -14.89
CA THR A 178 16.24 13.72 -14.71
C THR A 178 16.29 12.75 -15.89
N VAL A 179 16.38 11.46 -15.60
CA VAL A 179 16.44 10.35 -16.57
C VAL A 179 15.05 9.90 -16.98
N MET A 180 14.15 9.80 -16.01
CA MET A 180 12.74 9.45 -16.21
C MET A 180 11.87 9.99 -15.07
N ASN A 181 10.58 10.15 -15.36
CA ASN A 181 9.55 10.43 -14.38
C ASN A 181 8.77 9.16 -14.04
N GLU A 182 8.34 9.08 -12.80
CA GLU A 182 7.54 8.00 -12.25
C GLU A 182 6.24 8.55 -11.66
N THR A 183 5.10 7.99 -12.05
CA THR A 183 3.86 8.12 -11.30
C THR A 183 3.61 6.82 -10.53
N ARG A 184 3.45 6.91 -9.22
CA ARG A 184 3.24 5.76 -8.33
C ARG A 184 1.92 5.87 -7.62
N THR A 185 1.07 4.86 -7.81
CA THR A 185 -0.10 4.63 -6.95
C THR A 185 0.28 3.60 -5.89
N THR A 186 0.22 4.00 -4.62
CA THR A 186 0.42 3.12 -3.46
C THR A 186 -0.90 2.96 -2.74
N SER A 187 -1.42 1.75 -2.65
CA SER A 187 -2.70 1.47 -1.97
C SER A 187 -2.57 0.41 -0.90
N VAL A 188 -3.41 0.51 0.14
CA VAL A 188 -3.65 -0.56 1.10
C VAL A 188 -5.10 -1.02 1.00
N GLU A 189 -5.33 -2.32 1.09
CA GLU A 189 -6.65 -2.94 1.02
C GLU A 189 -6.81 -3.94 2.16
N THR A 190 -7.94 -3.90 2.87
CA THR A 190 -8.20 -4.87 3.94
C THR A 190 -8.59 -6.23 3.38
N LEU A 191 -8.09 -7.28 4.02
CA LEU A 191 -8.54 -8.65 3.80
C LEU A 191 -9.16 -9.21 5.08
N GLY A 192 -9.61 -10.47 5.04
CA GLY A 192 -10.14 -11.17 6.22
C GLY A 192 -9.08 -11.38 7.30
N ASN A 193 -9.52 -11.64 8.54
CA ASN A 193 -8.66 -12.03 9.67
C ASN A 193 -7.56 -11.02 10.05
N GLY A 194 -7.73 -9.75 9.68
CA GLY A 194 -6.75 -8.69 9.95
C GLY A 194 -5.59 -8.64 8.93
N GLU A 195 -5.58 -9.56 7.97
CA GLU A 195 -4.67 -9.55 6.82
C GLU A 195 -4.97 -8.36 5.91
N TRP A 196 -4.01 -7.99 5.07
CA TRP A 196 -4.17 -6.85 4.17
C TRP A 196 -3.20 -6.95 3.00
N MET A 197 -3.45 -6.16 1.96
CA MET A 197 -2.63 -6.09 0.75
C MET A 197 -2.09 -4.68 0.58
N LEU A 198 -0.79 -4.55 0.30
CA LEU A 198 -0.20 -3.35 -0.26
C LEU A 198 -0.11 -3.54 -1.77
N THR A 199 -0.69 -2.65 -2.58
CA THR A 199 -0.57 -2.67 -4.04
C THR A 199 0.22 -1.46 -4.53
N LEU A 200 1.11 -1.68 -5.50
CA LEU A 200 1.88 -0.65 -6.19
C LEU A 200 1.63 -0.74 -7.69
N GLN A 201 1.19 0.37 -8.29
CA GLN A 201 1.25 0.58 -9.73
C GLN A 201 2.27 1.68 -10.02
N LEU A 202 3.26 1.35 -10.85
CA LEU A 202 4.37 2.22 -11.23
C LEU A 202 4.24 2.53 -12.72
N GLU A 203 4.20 3.81 -13.08
CA GLU A 203 4.24 4.27 -14.47
C GLU A 203 5.51 5.07 -14.72
N PHE A 204 6.40 4.56 -15.57
CA PHE A 204 7.63 5.23 -15.95
C PHE A 204 7.51 5.85 -17.34
N THR A 205 7.99 7.09 -17.46
CA THR A 205 8.05 7.84 -18.72
C THR A 205 9.44 8.46 -18.88
N PRO A 206 10.15 8.24 -19.99
CA PRO A 206 11.47 8.82 -20.18
C PRO A 206 11.47 10.34 -20.25
N GLN A 207 12.64 10.95 -20.07
CA GLN A 207 12.85 12.40 -20.22
C GLN A 207 13.88 12.68 -21.32
N GLY A 208 13.38 12.89 -22.55
CA GLY A 208 14.16 13.34 -23.71
C GLY A 208 15.02 12.28 -24.40
N HIS A 209 15.24 11.12 -23.79
CA HIS A 209 16.00 10.01 -24.37
C HIS A 209 15.39 8.66 -23.98
N PRO A 210 15.62 7.57 -24.76
CA PRO A 210 15.27 6.23 -24.32
C PRO A 210 15.88 5.87 -22.96
N VAL A 211 15.19 5.02 -22.22
CA VAL A 211 15.63 4.51 -20.92
C VAL A 211 15.88 3.01 -21.06
N VAL A 212 17.08 2.57 -20.72
CA VAL A 212 17.46 1.15 -20.69
C VAL A 212 17.60 0.75 -19.23
N PHE A 213 16.76 -0.19 -18.79
CA PHE A 213 16.98 -0.94 -17.57
C PHE A 213 17.98 -2.06 -17.87
N GLY A 214 19.22 -1.91 -17.40
CA GLY A 214 20.30 -2.84 -17.69
C GLY A 214 20.07 -4.24 -17.10
N LYS A 215 20.83 -5.23 -17.59
CA LYS A 215 20.71 -6.63 -17.15
C LYS A 215 21.18 -6.80 -15.71
N THR A 216 20.27 -7.06 -14.78
CA THR A 216 20.57 -7.22 -13.34
C THR A 216 19.39 -7.85 -12.60
N PRO A 217 19.62 -8.68 -11.56
CA PRO A 217 18.55 -9.20 -10.70
C PRO A 217 18.06 -8.20 -9.64
N LEU A 218 18.50 -6.93 -9.70
CA LEU A 218 18.24 -5.92 -8.67
C LEU A 218 17.28 -4.82 -9.16
N GLY A 219 16.01 -4.98 -8.79
CA GLY A 219 14.95 -3.99 -9.01
C GLY A 219 13.96 -4.40 -10.09
N PRO A 220 12.69 -3.98 -9.97
CA PRO A 220 12.35 -2.69 -9.40
C PRO A 220 11.86 -2.71 -7.95
N PHE A 221 11.34 -3.82 -7.44
CA PHE A 221 10.69 -3.88 -6.11
C PHE A 221 11.50 -4.77 -5.18
N ALA A 222 11.92 -4.23 -4.03
CA ALA A 222 12.67 -4.95 -3.01
C ALA A 222 12.00 -4.89 -1.63
N VAL A 223 12.22 -5.95 -0.85
CA VAL A 223 11.74 -6.12 0.52
C VAL A 223 12.87 -6.64 1.41
N ARG A 224 13.07 -5.97 2.55
CA ARG A 224 13.98 -6.35 3.62
C ARG A 224 13.17 -6.69 4.87
N LEU A 225 13.11 -7.99 5.18
CA LEU A 225 12.35 -8.54 6.28
C LEU A 225 13.05 -8.31 7.62
N ALA A 226 12.25 -8.28 8.68
CA ALA A 226 12.75 -8.31 10.05
C ALA A 226 13.62 -9.56 10.26
N LYS A 227 14.66 -9.44 11.10
CA LYS A 227 15.67 -10.50 11.29
C LYS A 227 15.04 -11.82 11.74
N THR A 228 14.02 -11.77 12.58
CA THR A 228 13.30 -12.95 13.10
C THR A 228 12.51 -13.69 12.02
N LEU A 229 12.17 -13.04 10.91
CA LEU A 229 11.53 -13.69 9.77
C LEU A 229 12.54 -14.39 8.85
N GLY A 230 13.84 -14.04 8.91
CA GLY A 230 14.86 -14.63 8.06
C GLY A 230 15.07 -16.12 8.34
N VAL A 231 15.33 -16.91 7.29
CA VAL A 231 15.63 -18.35 7.40
C VAL A 231 16.85 -18.58 8.30
N ASN A 232 17.93 -17.84 8.04
CA ASN A 232 19.21 -18.03 8.72
C ASN A 232 19.18 -17.60 10.21
N ASP A 233 18.41 -16.57 10.53
CA ASP A 233 18.49 -15.89 11.83
C ASP A 233 17.29 -16.15 12.75
N GLY A 234 16.13 -16.51 12.19
CA GLY A 234 14.89 -16.68 12.95
C GLY A 234 14.08 -17.91 12.61
N GLY A 235 14.61 -18.83 11.80
CA GLY A 235 13.89 -20.06 11.42
C GLY A 235 12.70 -19.80 10.50
N GLY A 236 12.76 -18.72 9.72
CA GLY A 236 11.80 -18.47 8.65
C GLY A 236 11.87 -19.52 7.53
N LEU A 237 10.98 -19.37 6.56
CA LEU A 237 10.96 -20.20 5.36
C LEU A 237 10.50 -19.35 4.18
N VAL A 238 11.17 -19.56 3.04
CA VAL A 238 10.79 -18.98 1.75
C VAL A 238 10.17 -20.04 0.86
N ARG A 239 9.09 -19.71 0.16
CA ARG A 239 8.46 -20.56 -0.86
C ARG A 239 8.15 -19.74 -2.10
N ASN A 240 8.06 -20.37 -3.26
CA ASN A 240 7.58 -19.71 -4.48
C ASN A 240 6.48 -20.51 -5.19
N SER A 241 5.85 -19.90 -6.18
CA SER A 241 4.76 -20.49 -6.95
C SER A 241 5.11 -21.76 -7.73
N GLU A 242 6.39 -22.07 -7.88
CA GLU A 242 6.90 -23.22 -8.64
C GLU A 242 7.38 -24.37 -7.71
N GLY A 243 7.06 -24.31 -6.42
CA GLY A 243 7.44 -25.33 -5.44
C GLY A 243 8.87 -25.19 -4.90
N GLY A 244 9.58 -24.12 -5.25
CA GLY A 244 10.89 -23.80 -4.71
C GLY A 244 10.84 -23.49 -3.22
N VAL A 245 11.87 -23.92 -2.48
CA VAL A 245 11.99 -23.72 -1.03
C VAL A 245 13.34 -23.11 -0.68
N ASN A 246 13.31 -22.06 0.15
CA ASN A 246 14.48 -21.30 0.61
C ASN A 246 15.37 -20.80 -0.54
N GLU A 247 16.52 -20.21 -0.22
CA GLU A 247 17.42 -19.63 -1.23
C GLU A 247 17.81 -20.64 -2.32
N SER A 248 18.08 -21.90 -1.98
CA SER A 248 18.44 -22.95 -2.95
C SER A 248 17.36 -23.22 -4.01
N GLY A 249 16.08 -23.09 -3.64
CA GLY A 249 14.95 -23.34 -4.55
C GLY A 249 14.33 -22.08 -5.14
N THR A 250 14.68 -20.88 -4.65
CA THR A 250 13.98 -19.63 -5.00
C THR A 250 14.88 -18.54 -5.59
N LEU A 251 16.18 -18.56 -5.33
CA LEU A 251 17.11 -17.56 -5.85
C LEU A 251 17.19 -17.60 -7.38
N TRP A 252 16.96 -16.45 -8.01
CA TRP A 252 17.00 -16.25 -9.46
C TRP A 252 16.11 -17.22 -10.23
N LYS A 253 14.96 -17.55 -9.65
CA LYS A 253 13.91 -18.34 -10.29
C LYS A 253 12.75 -17.46 -10.70
N ARG A 254 12.13 -17.82 -11.82
CA ARG A 254 10.85 -17.25 -12.26
C ARG A 254 9.75 -17.78 -11.35
N ALA A 255 8.87 -16.89 -10.91
CA ALA A 255 7.70 -17.25 -10.11
C ALA A 255 6.62 -16.19 -10.24
N ARG A 256 5.36 -16.58 -10.03
CA ARG A 256 4.23 -15.63 -9.92
C ARG A 256 4.25 -14.90 -8.58
N TRP A 257 4.76 -15.56 -7.55
CA TRP A 257 4.88 -15.03 -6.21
C TRP A 257 6.01 -15.70 -5.43
N VAL A 258 6.54 -14.98 -4.44
CA VAL A 258 7.46 -15.49 -3.42
C VAL A 258 6.94 -15.13 -2.04
N ASP A 259 6.81 -16.14 -1.19
CA ASP A 259 6.32 -16.06 0.18
C ASP A 259 7.49 -16.11 1.17
N TYR A 260 7.54 -15.17 2.10
CA TYR A 260 8.49 -15.14 3.20
C TYR A 260 7.74 -15.06 4.53
N SER A 261 7.78 -16.13 5.30
CA SER A 261 7.07 -16.20 6.58
C SER A 261 7.92 -16.85 7.68
N GLY A 262 7.79 -16.33 8.90
CA GLY A 262 8.59 -16.74 10.05
C GLY A 262 8.09 -16.13 11.36
N PRO A 263 8.80 -16.35 12.46
CA PRO A 263 8.41 -15.84 13.77
C PRO A 263 8.37 -14.31 13.84
N SER A 264 7.19 -13.76 14.16
CA SER A 264 7.01 -12.32 14.45
C SER A 264 6.93 -12.04 15.96
N ALA A 265 6.64 -13.06 16.77
CA ALA A 265 6.69 -13.08 18.23
C ALA A 265 6.81 -14.55 18.71
N PRO A 266 7.01 -14.82 20.02
CA PRO A 266 6.92 -16.18 20.55
C PRO A 266 5.62 -16.85 20.12
N ASP A 267 5.72 -18.08 19.61
CA ASP A 267 4.60 -18.92 19.15
C ASP A 267 3.70 -18.30 18.06
N LEU A 268 4.18 -17.26 17.37
CA LEU A 268 3.44 -16.56 16.33
C LEU A 268 4.24 -16.50 15.03
N ILE A 269 3.68 -17.12 13.98
CA ILE A 269 4.18 -17.03 12.60
C ILE A 269 3.32 -16.03 11.84
N GLU A 270 3.96 -15.12 11.13
CA GLU A 270 3.35 -14.19 10.19
C GLU A 270 4.31 -13.98 9.02
N GLY A 271 3.86 -13.30 7.96
CA GLY A 271 4.71 -13.12 6.80
C GLY A 271 4.15 -12.16 5.76
N VAL A 272 4.92 -12.07 4.69
CA VAL A 272 4.55 -11.33 3.50
C VAL A 272 4.81 -12.15 2.25
N THR A 273 3.92 -12.04 1.27
CA THR A 273 4.11 -12.64 -0.05
C THR A 273 4.17 -11.54 -1.11
N LEU A 274 5.27 -11.49 -1.88
CA LEU A 274 5.44 -10.56 -3.00
C LEU A 274 4.88 -11.17 -4.29
N PHE A 275 3.93 -10.48 -4.91
CA PHE A 275 3.23 -10.88 -6.12
C PHE A 275 3.74 -10.11 -7.34
N ASP A 276 4.01 -10.84 -8.42
CA ASP A 276 4.18 -10.31 -9.77
C ASP A 276 2.84 -10.31 -10.52
N HIS A 277 2.65 -9.38 -11.44
CA HIS A 277 1.40 -9.26 -12.20
C HIS A 277 1.56 -9.76 -13.64
N PRO A 278 0.57 -10.48 -14.23
CA PRO A 278 0.64 -10.97 -15.62
C PRO A 278 0.88 -9.92 -16.70
N MET A 279 0.54 -8.65 -16.42
CA MET A 279 0.76 -7.53 -17.34
C MET A 279 2.17 -6.94 -17.27
N ASN A 280 3.03 -7.39 -16.34
CA ASN A 280 4.40 -6.94 -16.29
C ASN A 280 5.21 -7.57 -17.43
N PRO A 281 6.13 -6.85 -18.07
CA PRO A 281 7.02 -7.42 -19.07
C PRO A 281 7.81 -8.59 -18.49
N GLY A 282 7.85 -9.71 -19.22
CA GLY A 282 8.58 -10.89 -18.81
C GLY A 282 7.93 -11.67 -17.67
N HIS A 283 6.64 -11.47 -17.36
CA HIS A 283 5.91 -12.32 -16.42
C HIS A 283 5.96 -13.81 -16.80
N PRO A 284 6.13 -14.74 -15.83
CA PRO A 284 6.47 -14.48 -14.42
C PRO A 284 7.91 -14.00 -14.26
N SER A 285 8.08 -12.90 -13.53
CA SER A 285 9.38 -12.25 -13.31
C SER A 285 10.36 -13.12 -12.51
N VAL A 286 11.66 -12.82 -12.63
CA VAL A 286 12.71 -13.47 -11.84
C VAL A 286 12.79 -12.83 -10.46
N PHE A 287 12.87 -13.66 -9.41
CA PHE A 287 13.02 -13.20 -8.04
C PHE A 287 14.46 -13.35 -7.54
N HIS A 288 14.96 -12.35 -6.83
CA HIS A 288 16.21 -12.41 -6.08
C HIS A 288 15.88 -12.53 -4.60
N VAL A 289 16.15 -13.70 -4.01
CA VAL A 289 15.88 -14.01 -2.60
C VAL A 289 17.20 -14.34 -1.88
N ARG A 290 17.30 -14.00 -0.59
CA ARG A 290 18.33 -14.55 0.31
C ARG A 290 17.71 -15.06 1.60
N ASN A 291 18.34 -16.07 2.19
CA ASN A 291 17.94 -16.65 3.48
C ASN A 291 18.12 -15.67 4.67
N ASP A 292 18.71 -14.49 4.46
CA ASP A 292 18.87 -13.42 5.46
C ASP A 292 17.68 -12.42 5.52
N GLY A 293 16.54 -12.77 4.91
CA GLY A 293 15.37 -11.88 4.85
C GLY A 293 15.43 -10.86 3.71
N TRP A 294 16.06 -11.21 2.59
CA TRP A 294 15.97 -10.45 1.34
C TRP A 294 14.97 -11.11 0.40
N MET A 295 14.11 -10.30 -0.23
CA MET A 295 13.45 -10.68 -1.46
C MET A 295 13.23 -9.47 -2.36
N GLY A 296 13.31 -9.67 -3.66
CA GLY A 296 12.95 -8.67 -4.65
C GLY A 296 12.59 -9.33 -5.97
N VAL A 297 11.90 -8.59 -6.82
CA VAL A 297 11.50 -9.01 -8.16
C VAL A 297 12.20 -8.13 -9.19
N ALA A 298 12.64 -8.76 -10.29
CA ALA A 298 13.43 -8.12 -11.31
C ALA A 298 12.81 -8.15 -12.70
N ILE A 299 12.76 -6.99 -13.36
CA ILE A 299 12.24 -6.84 -14.73
C ILE A 299 13.30 -7.11 -15.81
N SER A 300 14.59 -7.06 -15.45
CA SER A 300 15.70 -7.19 -16.39
C SER A 300 16.78 -8.17 -15.89
N ALA A 301 16.38 -9.20 -15.13
CA ALA A 301 17.34 -10.20 -14.62
C ALA A 301 18.05 -10.98 -15.74
N GLU A 302 17.32 -11.32 -16.78
CA GLU A 302 17.82 -12.15 -17.88
C GLU A 302 18.32 -11.31 -19.04
N GLU A 303 17.58 -10.25 -19.42
CA GLU A 303 17.92 -9.37 -20.52
C GLU A 303 17.59 -7.90 -20.18
N PRO A 304 18.29 -6.92 -20.76
CA PRO A 304 17.93 -5.51 -20.60
C PRO A 304 16.51 -5.21 -21.12
N LEU A 305 15.83 -4.24 -20.50
CA LEU A 305 14.54 -3.73 -20.96
C LEU A 305 14.70 -2.29 -21.45
N THR A 306 14.39 -2.05 -22.72
CA THR A 306 14.43 -0.70 -23.31
C THR A 306 13.04 -0.09 -23.38
N LEU A 307 12.90 1.09 -22.79
CA LEU A 307 11.74 1.97 -22.87
C LEU A 307 12.04 3.10 -23.88
N PRO A 308 11.35 3.14 -25.04
CA PRO A 308 11.54 4.19 -26.05
C PRO A 308 11.20 5.58 -25.51
N VAL A 309 11.73 6.65 -26.13
CA VAL A 309 11.58 8.04 -25.66
C VAL A 309 10.13 8.49 -25.42
N ASP A 310 9.21 8.09 -26.31
CA ASP A 310 7.76 8.39 -26.18
C ASP A 310 6.97 7.23 -25.56
N GLY A 311 7.69 6.23 -25.03
CA GLY A 311 7.13 5.03 -24.43
C GLY A 311 6.64 5.26 -23.00
N LYS A 312 5.79 4.34 -22.55
CA LYS A 312 5.38 4.20 -21.15
C LYS A 312 5.58 2.76 -20.70
N LEU A 313 6.19 2.58 -19.53
CA LEU A 313 6.28 1.28 -18.86
C LEU A 313 5.37 1.30 -17.64
N ILE A 314 4.45 0.35 -17.56
CA ILE A 314 3.58 0.16 -16.39
C ILE A 314 3.95 -1.15 -15.71
N LEU A 315 4.26 -1.09 -14.42
CA LEU A 315 4.53 -2.26 -13.59
C LEU A 315 3.55 -2.31 -12.42
N ARG A 316 3.12 -3.50 -12.06
CA ARG A 316 2.15 -3.75 -10.98
C ARG A 316 2.70 -4.81 -10.05
N TYR A 317 2.75 -4.52 -8.76
CA TYR A 317 3.15 -5.47 -7.73
C TYR A 317 2.22 -5.40 -6.54
N ALA A 318 2.15 -6.49 -5.77
CA ALA A 318 1.46 -6.48 -4.49
C ALA A 318 2.28 -7.19 -3.41
N LEU A 319 2.13 -6.75 -2.17
CA LEU A 319 2.69 -7.38 -0.99
C LEU A 319 1.53 -7.80 -0.08
N TYR A 320 1.24 -9.09 -0.08
CA TYR A 320 0.22 -9.70 0.75
C TYR A 320 0.73 -9.90 2.16
N VAL A 321 0.15 -9.24 3.14
CA VAL A 321 0.54 -9.34 4.55
C VAL A 321 -0.44 -10.25 5.27
N HIS A 322 0.07 -11.36 5.82
CA HIS A 322 -0.77 -12.48 6.23
C HIS A 322 -0.40 -13.09 7.59
N ARG A 323 -1.36 -13.82 8.15
CA ARG A 323 -1.16 -14.61 9.38
C ARG A 323 -0.63 -15.99 9.05
N GLY A 324 0.10 -16.56 10.00
CA GLY A 324 0.60 -17.92 9.89
C GLY A 324 1.46 -18.13 8.66
N ARG A 325 1.45 -19.38 8.20
CA ARG A 325 2.07 -19.82 6.97
C ARG A 325 0.99 -20.40 6.07
N PRO A 326 0.32 -19.58 5.23
CA PRO A 326 -0.77 -20.04 4.40
C PRO A 326 -0.35 -21.21 3.51
N ALA A 327 -1.28 -22.12 3.25
CA ALA A 327 -1.09 -23.16 2.25
C ALA A 327 -0.84 -22.53 0.88
N MET A 328 -0.02 -23.16 0.03
CA MET A 328 0.38 -22.59 -1.27
C MET A 328 -0.84 -22.31 -2.17
N GLU A 329 -1.86 -23.16 -2.11
CA GLU A 329 -3.11 -23.00 -2.85
C GLU A 329 -3.90 -21.77 -2.38
N SER A 330 -3.77 -21.41 -1.10
CA SER A 330 -4.40 -20.20 -0.56
C SER A 330 -3.68 -18.94 -1.05
N ILE A 331 -2.35 -18.98 -1.11
CA ILE A 331 -1.55 -17.90 -1.70
C ILE A 331 -1.87 -17.76 -3.19
N GLU A 332 -1.96 -18.88 -3.92
CA GLU A 332 -2.30 -18.87 -5.35
C GLU A 332 -3.68 -18.24 -5.60
N ARG A 333 -4.70 -18.56 -4.81
CA ARG A 333 -6.02 -17.90 -4.93
C ARG A 333 -5.96 -16.39 -4.68
N ARG A 334 -5.12 -15.95 -3.73
CA ARG A 334 -4.89 -14.51 -3.48
C ARG A 334 -4.19 -13.85 -4.66
N TRP A 335 -3.16 -14.51 -5.21
CA TRP A 335 -2.49 -14.04 -6.42
C TRP A 335 -3.45 -13.96 -7.60
N GLN A 336 -4.29 -14.97 -7.86
CA GLN A 336 -5.28 -14.96 -8.95
C GLN A 336 -6.28 -13.81 -8.82
N SER A 337 -6.73 -13.50 -7.60
CA SER A 337 -7.62 -12.37 -7.34
C SER A 337 -6.94 -11.04 -7.70
N TYR A 338 -5.67 -10.87 -7.30
CA TYR A 338 -4.87 -9.70 -7.64
C TYR A 338 -4.57 -9.61 -9.15
N ALA A 339 -4.19 -10.73 -9.77
CA ALA A 339 -3.85 -10.83 -11.19
C ALA A 339 -5.03 -10.55 -12.14
N GLY A 340 -6.28 -10.60 -11.62
CA GLY A 340 -7.48 -10.23 -12.35
C GLY A 340 -7.77 -8.73 -12.38
N LEU A 341 -7.05 -7.92 -11.58
CA LEU A 341 -7.17 -6.46 -11.58
C LEU A 341 -6.48 -5.89 -12.84
N ARG A 342 -7.13 -4.97 -13.54
CA ARG A 342 -6.62 -4.39 -14.79
C ARG A 342 -5.90 -3.07 -14.56
#